data_AF-A0A358Q6Z5-F1
#
_entry.id   AF-A0A358Q6Z5-F1
#
_cell.length_a   1.000
_cell.length_b   1.000
_cell.length_c   1.000
_cell.angle_alpha   90.00
_cell.angle_beta   90.00
_cell.angle_gamma   90.00
#
_symmetry.space_group_name_H-M   'P 1'
#
loop_
_entity.id
_entity.type
_entity.pdbx_description
1 polymer ?
#
loop_
_entity_poly.entity_id
_entity_poly.type
_entity_poly.pdbx_seq_one_letter_code
_entity_poly.pdbx_strand_id
1 'polypeptide(L)' 'MSTDNQEFEQFIELLIRLIEPSDIEKESLRLYLRQYGIHLFAHLDQVDLSLPLLEKLDAIRILISASKEELS' A
#
# COMPACT_ATOMS: atom_id res chain seq x y z
N MET A 1 -18.60 -8.00 -13.45
CA MET A 1 -17.46 -7.66 -12.58
C MET A 1 -17.98 -6.62 -11.60
N SER A 2 -17.88 -6.88 -10.30
CA SER A 2 -18.33 -5.97 -9.23
C SER A 2 -17.41 -4.74 -9.19
N THR A 3 -17.99 -3.56 -8.99
CA THR A 3 -17.30 -2.26 -8.86
C THR A 3 -16.17 -2.29 -7.83
N ASP A 4 -16.33 -3.05 -6.75
CA ASP A 4 -15.35 -3.19 -5.67
C ASP A 4 -13.98 -3.72 -6.15
N ASN A 5 -13.98 -4.62 -7.14
CA ASN A 5 -12.74 -5.14 -7.72
C ASN A 5 -12.02 -4.09 -8.57
N GLN A 6 -12.76 -3.17 -9.19
CA GLN A 6 -12.18 -2.15 -10.05
C GLN A 6 -11.57 -1.01 -9.23
N GLU A 7 -12.24 -0.58 -8.16
CA GLU A 7 -11.72 0.42 -7.22
C GLU A 7 -10.47 -0.10 -6.50
N PHE A 8 -10.47 -1.38 -6.12
CA PHE A 8 -9.32 -1.99 -5.48
C PHE A 8 -8.10 -2.10 -6.40
N GLU A 9 -8.29 -2.50 -7.66
CA GLU A 9 -7.19 -2.52 -8.64
C GLU A 9 -6.67 -1.10 -8.93
N GLN A 10 -7.54 -0.09 -8.99
CA GLN A 10 -7.11 1.32 -9.10
C GLN A 10 -6.27 1.77 -7.91
N PHE A 11 -6.65 1.37 -6.69
CA PHE A 11 -5.87 1.64 -5.49
C PHE A 11 -4.48 1.00 -5.57
N ILE A 12 -4.38 -0.27 -5.99
CA ILE A 12 -3.10 -0.95 -6.16
C ILE A 12 -2.21 -0.20 -7.17
N GLU A 13 -2.74 0.17 -8.33
CA GLU A 13 -1.97 0.89 -9.35
C GLU A 13 -1.51 2.27 -8.87
N LEU A 14 -2.36 3.00 -8.14
CA LEU A 14 -1.99 4.29 -7.54
C LEU A 14 -0.86 4.12 -6.52
N LEU A 15 -0.96 3.12 -5.64
CA LEU A 15 0.04 2.88 -4.62
C LEU A 15 1.40 2.51 -5.24
N ILE A 16 1.40 1.67 -6.27
CA ILE A 16 2.61 1.32 -7.03
C ILE A 16 3.24 2.57 -7.65
N ARG A 17 2.44 3.47 -8.25
CA ARG A 17 2.96 4.71 -8.83
C ARG A 17 3.57 5.66 -7.80
N LEU A 18 3.00 5.73 -6.60
CA LEU A 18 3.50 6.59 -5.54
C LEU A 18 4.80 6.08 -4.92
N ILE A 19 4.90 4.76 -4.76
CA ILE A 19 6.02 4.13 -4.07
C ILE A 19 7.18 3.85 -5.03
N GLU A 20 6.90 3.72 -6.32
CA GLU A 20 7.87 3.40 -7.37
C GLU A 20 8.75 2.20 -6.98
N PRO A 21 8.16 1.01 -6.72
CA PRO A 21 8.93 -0.21 -6.51
C PRO A 21 9.76 -0.55 -7.76
N SER A 22 10.88 -1.24 -7.56
CA SER A 22 11.53 -1.96 -8.67
C SER A 22 10.60 -3.04 -9.25
N ASP A 23 10.92 -3.54 -10.44
CA ASP A 23 10.09 -4.56 -11.09
C ASP A 23 9.91 -5.83 -10.23
N ILE A 24 10.95 -6.22 -9.49
CA ILE A 24 10.92 -7.36 -8.57
C ILE A 24 10.00 -7.07 -7.38
N GLU A 25 10.13 -5.89 -6.76
CA GLU A 25 9.32 -5.50 -5.60
C GLU A 25 7.85 -5.26 -5.98
N LYS A 26 7.58 -4.87 -7.22
CA LYS A 26 6.23 -4.59 -7.71
C LYS A 26 5.35 -5.84 -7.66
N GLU A 27 5.89 -7.00 -8.00
CA GLU A 27 5.16 -8.26 -7.91
C GLU A 27 4.86 -8.64 -6.45
N SER A 28 5.85 -8.54 -5.57
CA SER A 28 5.68 -8.79 -4.14
C SER A 28 4.66 -7.83 -3.52
N LEU A 29 4.74 -6.53 -3.84
CA LEU A 29 3.79 -5.53 -3.34
C LEU A 29 2.36 -5.82 -3.81
N ARG A 30 2.16 -6.21 -5.07
CA ARG A 30 0.83 -6.61 -5.57
C ARG A 30 0.28 -7.82 -4.83
N LEU A 31 1.13 -8.81 -4.57
CA LEU A 31 0.74 -10.01 -3.82
C LEU A 31 0.26 -9.62 -2.41
N TYR A 32 1.05 -8.84 -1.69
CA TYR A 32 0.70 -8.42 -0.33
C TYR A 32 -0.52 -7.51 -0.28
N LEU A 33 -0.67 -6.60 -1.24
CA LEU A 33 -1.88 -5.79 -1.36
C LEU A 33 -3.11 -6.67 -1.58
N ARG A 34 -3.05 -7.68 -2.45
CA ARG A 34 -4.17 -8.60 -2.66
C ARG A 34 -4.49 -9.47 -1.44
N GLN A 35 -3.47 -9.83 -0.66
CA GLN A 35 -3.64 -10.66 0.54
C GLN A 35 -4.18 -9.87 1.73
N TYR A 36 -3.63 -8.69 2.00
CA TYR A 36 -3.95 -7.88 3.18
C TYR A 36 -4.93 -6.74 2.90
N GLY A 37 -5.14 -6.39 1.63
CA GLY A 37 -5.92 -5.22 1.23
C GLY A 37 -5.37 -3.94 1.84
N ILE A 38 -6.28 -3.08 2.31
CA ILE A 38 -5.95 -1.84 3.02
C ILE A 38 -5.29 -2.08 4.39
N HIS A 39 -5.37 -3.29 4.93
CA HIS A 39 -4.75 -3.63 6.21
C HIS A 39 -3.23 -3.87 6.09
N LEU A 40 -2.67 -3.84 4.88
CA LEU A 40 -1.22 -3.95 4.66
C LEU A 40 -0.42 -2.99 5.55
N PHE A 41 -0.88 -1.75 5.73
CA PHE A 41 -0.21 -0.75 6.56
C PHE A 41 -0.10 -1.12 8.06
N ALA A 42 -0.93 -2.04 8.53
CA ALA A 42 -0.88 -2.56 9.90
C ALA A 42 -0.01 -3.81 10.05
N HIS A 43 0.45 -4.40 8.93
CA HIS A 43 1.19 -5.65 8.87
C HIS A 43 2.51 -5.50 8.10
N LEU A 44 3.09 -4.29 8.06
CA LEU A 44 4.35 -4.02 7.37
C LEU A 44 5.54 -4.81 7.96
N ASP A 45 5.43 -5.26 9.20
CA ASP A 45 6.38 -6.15 9.88
C ASP A 45 6.30 -7.61 9.42
N GLN A 46 5.26 -7.98 8.68
CA GLN A 46 4.96 -9.36 8.26
C GLN A 46 5.17 -9.59 6.75
N VAL A 47 5.69 -8.59 6.04
CA VAL A 47 5.91 -8.65 4.59
C VAL A 47 7.40 -8.61 4.26
N ASP A 48 7.80 -9.40 3.27
CA ASP A 48 9.16 -9.46 2.76
C ASP A 48 9.33 -8.42 1.65
N LEU A 49 9.42 -7.16 2.05
CA LEU A 49 9.68 -6.02 1.18
C LEU A 49 10.96 -5.32 1.64
N SER A 50 11.64 -4.64 0.73
CA SER A 50 12.85 -3.91 1.07
C SER A 50 12.56 -2.78 2.05
N LEU A 51 13.54 -2.46 2.90
CA LEU A 51 13.42 -1.38 3.88
C LEU A 51 13.00 -0.03 3.24
N PRO A 52 13.58 0.42 2.10
CA PRO A 52 13.13 1.65 1.45
C PRO A 52 11.65 1.64 1.06
N LEU A 53 11.12 0.48 0.66
CA LEU A 53 9.71 0.35 0.31
C LEU A 53 8.82 0.39 1.54
N LEU A 54 9.23 -0.29 2.62
CA LEU A 54 8.56 -0.28 3.91
C LEU A 54 8.49 1.15 4.48
N GLU A 55 9.58 1.92 4.41
CA GLU A 55 9.62 3.32 4.84
C GLU A 55 8.63 4.20 4.06
N LYS A 56 8.54 4.01 2.74
CA LYS A 56 7.55 4.73 1.91
C LYS A 56 6.11 4.37 2.28
N LEU A 57 5.83 3.09 2.51
CA LEU A 57 4.51 2.63 2.97
C LEU A 57 4.15 3.21 4.34
N ASP A 58 5.11 3.24 5.27
CA ASP A 58 4.93 3.80 6.61
C ASP A 58 4.70 5.32 6.57
N ALA A 59 5.44 6.03 5.72
CA ALA A 59 5.23 7.46 5.50
C ALA A 59 3.82 7.76 4.97
N ILE A 60 3.33 6.97 4.01
CA ILE A 60 1.94 7.09 3.51
C ILE A 60 0.94 6.87 4.65
N ARG A 61 1.16 5.85 5.50
CA ARG A 61 0.31 5.59 6.68
C ARG A 61 0.26 6.81 7.61
N ILE A 62 1.41 7.40 7.92
CA ILE A 62 1.52 8.58 8.80
C ILE A 62 0.75 9.76 8.20
N LEU A 63 0.91 10.04 6.89
CA LEU A 63 0.21 11.14 6.23
C LEU A 63 -1.31 10.96 6.23
N ILE A 64 -1.79 9.73 6.01
CA ILE A 64 -3.23 9.42 6.08
C ILE A 64 -3.76 9.62 7.51
N SER A 65 -3.02 9.17 8.52
CA SER A 65 -3.42 9.35 9.93
C SER A 65 -3.46 10.82 10.34
N ALA A 66 -2.44 11.59 9.99
CA ALA A 66 -2.38 13.03 10.27
C ALA A 66 -3.56 13.78 9.62
N SER A 67 -3.90 13.45 8.37
CA SER A 67 -5.05 14.06 7.69
C SER A 67 -6.40 13.75 8.36
N LYS A 68 -6.54 12.59 9.02
CA LYS A 68 -7.77 12.25 9.75
C LYS A 68 -7.88 13.02 11.06
N GLU A 69 -6.78 13.20 11.77
CA GLU A 69 -6.74 13.98 13.02
C GLU A 69 -7.08 15.46 12.78
N GLU A 70 -6.66 16.04 11.66
CA GLU A 70 -7.02 17.43 11.29
C GLU A 70 -8.50 17.62 10.90
N LEU A 71 -9.19 16.53 10.54
CA LEU A 71 -10.62 16.52 10.18
C LEU A 71 -11.53 16.11 11.36
N SER A 72 -10.95 15.84 12.54
CA SER A 72 -11.62 15.42 13.79
C SER A 72 -11.84 16.60 14.72
#